data_AF-A0A960LQU9-F1
#
_entry.id   AF-A0A960LQU9-F1
#
_cell.length_a   1.000
_cell.length_b   1.000
_cell.length_c   1.000
_cell.angle_alpha   90.00
_cell.angle_beta   90.00
_cell.angle_gamma   90.00
#
_symmetry.space_group_name_H-M   'P 1'
#
loop_
_entity.id
_entity.type
_entity.pdbx_description
1 polymer ?
#
loop_
_entity_poly.entity_id
_entity_poly.type
_entity_poly.pdbx_seq_one_letter_code
_entity_poly.pdbx_strand_id
1 'polypeptide(L)'
;MKLAFLFSFALGAFALCPTHAAEISTFAGTGTKGFSGDGGPAVQAQLDNPFGVIVGPDGDIYFTDTINHCIRKISRKTGVITTVVGVGGKKGYAGDGGPATEALCFEPYEVRFHRNGDLYWVEMQNNVVRRLDGRTGKVHTVAGTGEKGFGGDGGPATEAKMDRPHSIQFDAEFAHLFICDITNHRIRRVDLETGIIDTWCGSGKAEATPDGAKVSKETPLKGPRALDIAPNGDLWLALREGNQVFRIDMKTGTLHHVAGTGKKGFNANSGPALEANLSGPKGVAVSPDGTFVYLADTESHSVRAINLRNDPPTLDLIAGTGKKGDGPDSPDPLKCEMARNHGVGVDPVTGDLYIGDSETHKVRKITGLPGAKPKGDQASTKEEFELNGRKCIVVKPAKPAPGNPWMWRCRFFGAFPQADNELIQRGWHVAWIDVAHLFGAPEAMEAFDGFYDHVTAKYGLGAKPVMEGFSRGGLPAVNWSIRHPDRVTAVYIDSPVQDIHSWPSPNSKDLWEKAKTAYGLTEETSGDWKGPLDNLAPLAAAKVPILSVCGGADAVVPFVENTAILEERYRALGGPIDVIVKATCDHHPHSIHDPSYIVEWIESQAKR
;
A
#
# COMPACT_ATOMS: atom_id res chain seq x y z
N MET A 1 51.52 16.72 50.85
CA MET A 1 51.30 15.59 49.93
C MET A 1 49.90 15.01 50.16
N LYS A 2 48.90 15.51 49.44
CA LYS A 2 47.57 14.88 49.29
C LYS A 2 47.08 15.21 47.87
N LEU A 3 46.96 14.17 47.06
CA LEU A 3 46.45 14.18 45.70
C LEU A 3 44.94 14.48 45.74
N ALA A 4 44.47 15.41 44.92
CA ALA A 4 43.06 15.56 44.56
C ALA A 4 42.93 15.39 43.04
N PHE A 5 42.30 14.29 42.62
CA PHE A 5 41.92 14.02 41.24
C PHE A 5 40.80 14.97 40.82
N LEU A 6 41.02 15.79 39.79
CA LEU A 6 39.95 16.44 39.04
C LEU A 6 39.53 15.53 37.89
N PHE A 7 38.32 14.98 37.96
CA PHE A 7 37.65 14.38 36.79
C PHE A 7 37.09 15.53 35.93
N SER A 8 37.58 15.63 34.70
CA SER A 8 36.98 16.48 33.67
C SER A 8 35.79 15.74 33.06
N PHE A 9 34.57 16.23 33.32
CA PHE A 9 33.40 15.83 32.54
C PHE A 9 33.38 16.64 31.25
N ALA A 10 33.68 15.99 30.13
CA ALA A 10 33.36 16.51 28.81
C ALA A 10 31.83 16.50 28.65
N LEU A 11 31.20 17.68 28.64
CA LEU A 11 29.84 17.83 28.12
C LEU A 11 29.88 17.49 26.63
N GLY A 12 29.44 16.27 26.29
CA GLY A 12 29.07 15.94 24.91
C GLY A 12 27.91 16.84 24.51
N ALA A 13 28.14 17.71 23.52
CA ALA A 13 27.08 18.44 22.86
C ALA A 13 26.17 17.42 22.16
N PHE A 14 25.00 17.14 22.74
CA PHE A 14 23.92 16.50 22.01
C PHE A 14 23.56 17.43 20.86
N ALA A 15 23.83 17.01 19.64
CA ALA A 15 23.27 17.64 18.46
C ALA A 15 21.74 17.55 18.59
N LEU A 16 21.10 18.70 18.86
CA LEU A 16 19.66 18.85 18.81
C LEU A 16 19.21 18.50 17.38
N CYS A 17 18.71 17.29 17.20
CA CYS A 17 17.93 16.96 16.01
C CYS A 17 16.67 17.83 16.08
N PRO A 18 16.35 18.65 15.06
CA PRO A 18 15.15 19.45 15.09
C PRO A 18 13.94 18.54 15.14
N THR A 19 13.31 18.42 16.31
CA THR A 19 11.95 17.90 16.44
C THR A 19 11.06 18.83 15.64
N HIS A 20 10.70 18.45 14.42
CA HIS A 20 9.60 19.12 13.75
C HIS A 20 8.38 18.86 14.62
N ALA A 21 7.81 19.92 15.21
CA ALA A 21 6.55 19.81 15.92
C ALA A 21 5.49 19.30 14.92
N ALA A 22 4.64 18.37 15.35
CA ALA A 22 3.56 17.88 14.52
C ALA A 22 2.67 19.06 14.09
N GLU A 23 2.15 19.03 12.86
CA GLU A 23 1.25 20.05 12.32
C GLU A 23 -0.02 19.38 11.80
N ILE A 24 -1.18 20.07 11.83
CA ILE A 24 -2.42 19.61 11.22
C ILE A 24 -2.88 20.60 10.15
N SER A 25 -3.28 20.07 8.99
CA SER A 25 -3.82 20.86 7.89
C SER A 25 -5.01 20.21 7.20
N THR A 26 -5.81 21.01 6.51
CA THR A 26 -6.90 20.54 5.66
C THR A 26 -6.30 20.01 4.36
N PHE A 27 -6.45 18.70 4.15
CA PHE A 27 -5.98 18.03 2.94
C PHE A 27 -7.03 18.04 1.83
N ALA A 28 -8.31 17.95 2.20
CA ALA A 28 -9.44 18.11 1.29
C ALA A 28 -10.69 18.59 2.03
N GLY A 29 -11.63 19.15 1.27
CA GLY A 29 -12.92 19.61 1.80
C GLY A 29 -12.95 21.09 2.15
N THR A 30 -14.07 21.74 1.83
CA THR A 30 -14.30 23.17 2.08
C THR A 30 -14.89 23.48 3.45
N GLY A 31 -15.24 22.47 4.25
CA GLY A 31 -16.08 22.67 5.45
C GLY A 31 -17.58 22.63 5.19
N THR A 32 -17.99 22.66 3.91
CA THR A 32 -19.41 22.66 3.52
C THR A 32 -19.79 21.31 2.93
N LYS A 33 -20.87 20.72 3.47
CA LYS A 33 -21.42 19.47 2.96
C LYS A 33 -21.86 19.58 1.50
N GLY A 34 -21.62 18.54 0.72
CA GLY A 34 -22.07 18.44 -0.68
C GLY A 34 -21.16 17.55 -1.51
N PHE A 35 -21.41 17.45 -2.82
CA PHE A 35 -20.59 16.69 -3.77
C PHE A 35 -20.16 17.59 -4.93
N SER A 36 -18.88 17.94 -5.00
CA SER A 36 -18.32 18.74 -6.10
C SER A 36 -16.79 18.61 -6.20
N GLY A 37 -16.22 19.22 -7.25
CA GLY A 37 -14.77 19.48 -7.35
C GLY A 37 -13.94 18.41 -8.07
N ASP A 38 -14.55 17.37 -8.66
CA ASP A 38 -13.81 16.40 -9.46
C ASP A 38 -13.05 17.07 -10.61
N GLY A 39 -11.79 16.67 -10.78
CA GLY A 39 -10.84 17.29 -11.71
C GLY A 39 -10.18 18.58 -11.20
N GLY A 40 -10.63 19.12 -10.07
CA GLY A 40 -10.08 20.33 -9.44
C GLY A 40 -9.26 20.05 -8.17
N PRO A 41 -8.80 21.11 -7.48
CA PRO A 41 -8.07 21.00 -6.22
C PRO A 41 -8.93 20.39 -5.10
N ALA A 42 -8.39 19.40 -4.37
CA ALA A 42 -9.09 18.69 -3.31
C ALA A 42 -9.60 19.59 -2.17
N VAL A 43 -8.85 20.66 -1.85
CA VAL A 43 -9.23 21.66 -0.83
C VAL A 43 -10.44 22.53 -1.22
N GLN A 44 -10.83 22.52 -2.50
CA GLN A 44 -12.00 23.25 -3.01
C GLN A 44 -13.23 22.35 -3.22
N ALA A 45 -13.08 21.03 -3.04
CA ALA A 45 -14.18 20.10 -3.17
C ALA A 45 -15.15 20.17 -1.98
N GLN A 46 -16.44 20.04 -2.24
CA GLN A 46 -17.40 19.71 -1.19
C GLN A 46 -17.41 18.19 -0.99
N LEU A 47 -17.36 17.78 0.28
CA LEU A 47 -17.42 16.39 0.73
C LEU A 47 -18.64 16.24 1.64
N ASP A 48 -19.12 15.03 1.88
CA ASP A 48 -20.14 14.78 2.89
C ASP A 48 -19.80 13.56 3.75
N ASN A 49 -19.35 13.83 4.98
CA ASN A 49 -19.01 12.83 5.97
C ASN A 49 -17.94 11.84 5.44
N PRO A 50 -16.71 12.33 5.15
CA PRO A 50 -15.61 11.45 4.80
C PRO A 50 -15.24 10.54 5.98
N PHE A 51 -15.21 9.22 5.75
CA PHE A 51 -14.91 8.22 6.80
C PHE A 51 -13.56 7.56 6.55
N GLY A 52 -13.53 6.30 6.07
CA GLY A 52 -12.30 5.55 5.87
C GLY A 52 -11.36 6.29 4.93
N VAL A 53 -10.09 6.37 5.30
CA VAL A 53 -9.04 7.06 4.55
C VAL A 53 -7.77 6.21 4.57
N ILE A 54 -7.12 6.02 3.42
CA ILE A 54 -5.92 5.19 3.29
C ILE A 54 -5.01 5.71 2.18
N VAL A 55 -3.72 5.40 2.28
CA VAL A 55 -2.75 5.58 1.20
C VAL A 55 -2.79 4.35 0.29
N GLY A 56 -3.05 4.55 -1.00
CA GLY A 56 -3.08 3.47 -2.00
C GLY A 56 -1.69 3.00 -2.41
N PRO A 57 -1.61 1.90 -3.20
CA PRO A 57 -0.34 1.36 -3.69
C PRO A 57 0.37 2.31 -4.66
N ASP A 58 -0.34 3.26 -5.27
CA ASP A 58 0.22 4.35 -6.08
C ASP A 58 0.71 5.54 -5.22
N GLY A 59 0.52 5.47 -3.91
CA GLY A 59 0.89 6.51 -2.95
C GLY A 59 -0.16 7.61 -2.81
N ASP A 60 -1.24 7.61 -3.59
CA ASP A 60 -2.31 8.60 -3.53
C ASP A 60 -3.27 8.33 -2.36
N ILE A 61 -4.10 9.32 -2.01
CA ILE A 61 -5.01 9.19 -0.86
C ILE A 61 -6.40 8.80 -1.34
N TYR A 62 -6.92 7.70 -0.81
CA TYR A 62 -8.27 7.20 -1.10
C TYR A 62 -9.12 7.35 0.15
N PHE A 63 -10.34 7.82 -0.01
CA PHE A 63 -11.27 7.91 1.10
C PHE A 63 -12.72 7.68 0.67
N THR A 64 -13.54 7.21 1.62
CA THR A 64 -14.97 7.07 1.40
C THR A 64 -15.66 8.40 1.67
N ASP A 65 -16.28 8.97 0.63
CA ASP A 65 -17.14 10.14 0.75
C ASP A 65 -18.56 9.63 1.06
N THR A 66 -18.73 9.20 2.30
CA THR A 66 -19.73 8.21 2.73
C THR A 66 -21.16 8.61 2.38
N ILE A 67 -21.55 9.85 2.69
CA ILE A 67 -22.91 10.34 2.46
C ILE A 67 -23.10 10.81 1.01
N ASN A 68 -22.02 11.03 0.28
CA ASN A 68 -22.05 11.16 -1.18
C ASN A 68 -22.04 9.80 -1.90
N HIS A 69 -21.96 8.68 -1.17
CA HIS A 69 -22.08 7.33 -1.71
C HIS A 69 -21.03 7.00 -2.77
N CYS A 70 -19.79 7.45 -2.58
CA CYS A 70 -18.68 7.17 -3.49
C CYS A 70 -17.34 7.05 -2.76
N ILE A 71 -16.33 6.57 -3.47
CA ILE A 71 -14.93 6.57 -3.05
C ILE A 71 -14.18 7.56 -3.94
N ARG A 72 -13.41 8.43 -3.30
CA ARG A 72 -12.65 9.47 -3.98
C ARG A 72 -11.17 9.28 -3.75
N LYS A 73 -10.40 9.66 -4.76
CA LYS A 73 -8.95 9.63 -4.81
C LYS A 73 -8.42 11.05 -4.89
N ILE A 74 -7.34 11.35 -4.17
CA ILE A 74 -6.58 12.59 -4.27
C ILE A 74 -5.16 12.26 -4.70
N SER A 75 -4.76 12.79 -5.85
CA SER A 75 -3.37 12.75 -6.30
C SER A 75 -2.50 13.57 -5.34
N ARG A 76 -1.54 12.95 -4.65
CA ARG A 76 -0.62 13.70 -3.78
C ARG A 76 0.31 14.59 -4.58
N LYS A 77 0.61 14.21 -5.81
CA LYS A 77 1.50 14.96 -6.69
C LYS A 77 0.86 16.25 -7.18
N THR A 78 -0.43 16.22 -7.51
CA THR A 78 -1.12 17.35 -8.15
C THR A 78 -2.15 18.03 -7.26
N GLY A 79 -2.55 17.40 -6.15
CA GLY A 79 -3.65 17.86 -5.30
C GLY A 79 -5.03 17.73 -5.95
N VAL A 80 -5.13 17.06 -7.10
CA VAL A 80 -6.39 16.88 -7.84
C VAL A 80 -7.20 15.75 -7.22
N ILE A 81 -8.50 15.98 -7.06
CA ILE A 81 -9.45 14.99 -6.56
C ILE A 81 -10.29 14.40 -7.69
N THR A 82 -10.63 13.11 -7.59
CA THR A 82 -11.42 12.38 -8.60
C THR A 82 -12.26 11.30 -7.94
N THR A 83 -13.49 11.08 -8.40
CA THR A 83 -14.29 9.90 -8.02
C THR A 83 -13.80 8.65 -8.75
N VAL A 84 -13.50 7.60 -7.99
CA VAL A 84 -12.95 6.33 -8.54
C VAL A 84 -13.91 5.15 -8.40
N VAL A 85 -14.85 5.20 -7.46
CA VAL A 85 -15.92 4.20 -7.30
C VAL A 85 -17.21 4.93 -6.93
N GLY A 86 -18.33 4.55 -7.53
CA GLY A 86 -19.64 5.12 -7.23
C GLY A 86 -20.02 6.28 -8.15
N VAL A 87 -21.32 6.57 -8.21
CA VAL A 87 -21.87 7.78 -8.83
C VAL A 87 -22.23 8.75 -7.71
N GLY A 88 -21.42 9.80 -7.52
CA GLY A 88 -21.57 10.72 -6.39
C GLY A 88 -22.98 11.31 -6.25
N GLY A 89 -23.48 11.31 -5.02
CA GLY A 89 -24.84 11.73 -4.66
C GLY A 89 -25.94 10.71 -4.96
N LYS A 90 -25.62 9.55 -5.57
CA LYS A 90 -26.61 8.53 -5.96
C LYS A 90 -26.37 7.21 -5.21
N LYS A 91 -27.22 6.96 -4.21
CA LYS A 91 -27.24 5.67 -3.51
C LYS A 91 -27.84 4.53 -4.34
N GLY A 92 -27.39 3.31 -4.11
CA GLY A 92 -28.00 2.09 -4.62
C GLY A 92 -27.06 0.89 -4.53
N TYR A 93 -27.48 -0.24 -5.09
CA TYR A 93 -26.65 -1.44 -5.25
C TYR A 93 -26.78 -1.95 -6.69
N ALA A 94 -25.82 -1.63 -7.55
CA ALA A 94 -25.78 -2.03 -8.95
C ALA A 94 -24.36 -1.92 -9.53
N GLY A 95 -24.15 -2.45 -10.74
CA GLY A 95 -22.92 -2.27 -11.52
C GLY A 95 -21.89 -3.39 -11.41
N ASP A 96 -22.21 -4.52 -10.77
CA ASP A 96 -21.35 -5.70 -10.81
C ASP A 96 -21.12 -6.15 -12.26
N GLY A 97 -19.87 -6.49 -12.59
CA GLY A 97 -19.39 -6.80 -13.94
C GLY A 97 -19.10 -5.58 -14.81
N GLY A 98 -19.46 -4.37 -14.38
CA GLY A 98 -19.21 -3.10 -15.05
C GLY A 98 -18.11 -2.26 -14.40
N PRO A 99 -17.82 -1.05 -14.94
CA PRO A 99 -16.80 -0.16 -14.42
C PRO A 99 -17.20 0.46 -13.07
N ALA A 100 -16.20 0.73 -12.22
CA ALA A 100 -16.42 1.23 -10.86
C ALA A 100 -17.11 2.60 -10.79
N THR A 101 -16.90 3.46 -11.78
CA THR A 101 -17.51 4.80 -11.85
C THR A 101 -18.99 4.78 -12.26
N GLU A 102 -19.52 3.63 -12.68
CA GLU A 102 -20.95 3.45 -12.98
C GLU A 102 -21.68 2.63 -11.90
N ALA A 103 -20.92 1.97 -11.02
CA ALA A 103 -21.50 1.24 -9.90
C ALA A 103 -22.25 2.19 -8.95
N LEU A 104 -23.36 1.72 -8.40
CA LEU A 104 -24.04 2.43 -7.31
C LEU A 104 -23.53 1.85 -6.00
N CYS A 105 -23.19 2.74 -5.07
CA CYS A 105 -22.82 2.38 -3.70
C CYS A 105 -23.88 2.90 -2.71
N PHE A 106 -23.93 2.38 -1.50
CA PHE A 106 -24.77 2.94 -0.43
C PHE A 106 -24.02 2.99 0.90
N GLU A 107 -23.52 4.19 1.19
CA GLU A 107 -22.66 4.51 2.33
C GLU A 107 -21.46 3.54 2.41
N PRO A 108 -20.43 3.73 1.57
CA PRO A 108 -19.15 3.03 1.76
C PRO A 108 -18.47 3.56 3.04
N TYR A 109 -18.06 2.69 3.96
CA TYR A 109 -17.47 3.10 5.24
C TYR A 109 -15.95 2.91 5.32
N GLU A 110 -15.42 1.92 4.60
CA GLU A 110 -13.99 1.63 4.58
C GLU A 110 -13.54 1.14 3.19
N VAL A 111 -12.28 1.47 2.88
CA VAL A 111 -11.56 1.05 1.68
C VAL A 111 -10.21 0.43 2.10
N ARG A 112 -9.82 -0.65 1.42
CA ARG A 112 -8.53 -1.35 1.57
C ARG A 112 -8.02 -1.83 0.21
N PHE A 113 -6.71 -1.99 0.10
CA PHE A 113 -6.09 -2.58 -1.08
C PHE A 113 -5.55 -3.96 -0.75
N HIS A 114 -5.77 -4.92 -1.65
CA HIS A 114 -5.12 -6.21 -1.59
C HIS A 114 -3.72 -6.11 -2.26
N ARG A 115 -2.79 -7.00 -1.90
CA ARG A 115 -1.41 -6.99 -2.43
C ARG A 115 -1.30 -7.15 -3.95
N ASN A 116 -2.33 -7.70 -4.60
CA ASN A 116 -2.41 -7.79 -6.06
C ASN A 116 -2.85 -6.48 -6.74
N GLY A 117 -3.17 -5.43 -5.97
CA GLY A 117 -3.57 -4.11 -6.47
C GLY A 117 -5.09 -3.89 -6.58
N ASP A 118 -5.92 -4.89 -6.27
CA ASP A 118 -7.38 -4.75 -6.20
C ASP A 118 -7.80 -3.83 -5.06
N LEU A 119 -8.85 -3.03 -5.30
CA LEU A 119 -9.44 -2.13 -4.31
C LEU A 119 -10.72 -2.77 -3.74
N TYR A 120 -10.78 -2.97 -2.43
CA TYR A 120 -11.92 -3.50 -1.70
C TYR A 120 -12.60 -2.42 -0.88
N TRP A 121 -13.93 -2.45 -0.80
CA TRP A 121 -14.70 -1.56 0.07
C TRP A 121 -15.90 -2.26 0.67
N VAL A 122 -16.34 -1.75 1.81
CA VAL A 122 -17.52 -2.23 2.53
C VAL A 122 -18.62 -1.19 2.48
N GLU A 123 -19.80 -1.64 2.11
CA GLU A 123 -21.00 -0.82 2.01
C GLU A 123 -21.95 -1.20 3.14
N MET A 124 -22.08 -0.33 4.14
CA MET A 124 -22.80 -0.67 5.36
C MET A 124 -24.29 -0.86 5.11
N GLN A 125 -24.90 0.02 4.32
CA GLN A 125 -26.35 -0.02 4.10
C GLN A 125 -26.77 -1.08 3.08
N ASN A 126 -25.87 -1.42 2.15
CA ASN A 126 -26.06 -2.54 1.25
C ASN A 126 -25.67 -3.88 1.88
N ASN A 127 -25.06 -3.92 3.07
CA ASN A 127 -24.66 -5.17 3.73
C ASN A 127 -23.73 -6.06 2.90
N VAL A 128 -22.84 -5.44 2.13
CA VAL A 128 -21.92 -6.13 1.23
C VAL A 128 -20.48 -5.61 1.36
N VAL A 129 -19.55 -6.46 0.97
CA VAL A 129 -18.18 -6.09 0.63
C VAL A 129 -18.01 -6.30 -0.87
N ARG A 130 -17.44 -5.32 -1.57
CA ARG A 130 -17.19 -5.36 -3.00
C ARG A 130 -15.72 -5.11 -3.30
N ARG A 131 -15.26 -5.53 -4.48
CA ARG A 131 -13.94 -5.22 -5.01
C ARG A 131 -14.03 -4.62 -6.40
N LEU A 132 -13.02 -3.83 -6.74
CA LEU A 132 -12.66 -3.44 -8.09
C LEU A 132 -11.44 -4.27 -8.48
N ASP A 133 -11.65 -5.16 -9.45
CA ASP A 133 -10.60 -5.97 -10.03
C ASP A 133 -9.66 -5.09 -10.85
N GLY A 134 -8.40 -5.01 -10.44
CA GLY A 134 -7.44 -4.12 -11.10
C GLY A 134 -7.03 -4.59 -12.49
N ARG A 135 -7.21 -5.88 -12.80
CA ARG A 135 -6.84 -6.49 -14.07
C ARG A 135 -7.90 -6.26 -15.12
N THR A 136 -9.18 -6.29 -14.74
CA THR A 136 -10.30 -6.13 -15.67
C THR A 136 -11.01 -4.78 -15.58
N GLY A 137 -10.74 -4.00 -14.54
CA GLY A 137 -11.44 -2.73 -14.25
C GLY A 137 -12.92 -2.93 -13.89
N LYS A 138 -13.30 -4.11 -13.37
CA LYS A 138 -14.70 -4.48 -13.11
C LYS A 138 -15.00 -4.61 -11.63
N VAL A 139 -16.23 -4.26 -11.26
CA VAL A 139 -16.72 -4.41 -9.88
C VAL A 139 -17.30 -5.80 -9.65
N HIS A 140 -17.04 -6.37 -8.49
CA HIS A 140 -17.61 -7.65 -8.05
C HIS A 140 -18.02 -7.59 -6.58
N THR A 141 -19.16 -8.19 -6.24
CA THR A 141 -19.50 -8.52 -4.85
C THR A 141 -18.64 -9.67 -4.35
N VAL A 142 -17.97 -9.47 -3.22
CA VAL A 142 -17.06 -10.43 -2.57
C VAL A 142 -17.78 -11.16 -1.44
N ALA A 143 -18.57 -10.44 -0.66
CA ALA A 143 -19.32 -11.00 0.44
C ALA A 143 -20.65 -10.26 0.64
N GLY A 144 -21.69 -10.98 1.04
CA GLY A 144 -23.01 -10.42 1.32
C GLY A 144 -23.99 -10.55 0.16
N THR A 145 -25.27 -10.69 0.50
CA THR A 145 -26.39 -10.83 -0.47
C THR A 145 -27.11 -9.52 -0.78
N GLY A 146 -26.78 -8.42 -0.08
CA GLY A 146 -27.62 -7.22 -0.08
C GLY A 146 -28.63 -7.18 1.08
N GLU A 147 -28.99 -8.34 1.63
CA GLU A 147 -29.99 -8.46 2.68
C GLU A 147 -29.36 -8.41 4.08
N LYS A 148 -29.90 -7.54 4.94
CA LYS A 148 -29.50 -7.50 6.35
C LYS A 148 -29.84 -8.81 7.05
N GLY A 149 -28.94 -9.29 7.91
CA GLY A 149 -29.18 -10.45 8.76
C GLY A 149 -27.88 -11.15 9.14
N PHE A 150 -27.99 -12.40 9.61
CA PHE A 150 -26.85 -13.25 9.93
C PHE A 150 -27.08 -14.65 9.35
N GLY A 151 -26.08 -15.18 8.63
CA GLY A 151 -26.12 -16.53 8.07
C GLY A 151 -25.00 -16.79 7.06
N GLY A 152 -24.95 -18.01 6.52
CA GLY A 152 -24.02 -18.41 5.46
C GLY A 152 -22.64 -18.89 5.92
N ASP A 153 -22.44 -19.10 7.23
CA ASP A 153 -21.19 -19.67 7.77
C ASP A 153 -20.89 -21.04 7.14
N GLY A 154 -19.64 -21.22 6.68
CA GLY A 154 -19.16 -22.41 5.98
C GLY A 154 -19.55 -22.47 4.50
N GLY A 155 -20.31 -21.51 3.99
CA GLY A 155 -20.74 -21.43 2.59
C GLY A 155 -20.06 -20.31 1.80
N PRO A 156 -20.48 -20.08 0.54
CA PRO A 156 -19.97 -19.01 -0.30
C PRO A 156 -20.20 -17.63 0.34
N ALA A 157 -19.15 -16.79 0.31
CA ALA A 157 -19.20 -15.46 0.90
C ALA A 157 -20.29 -14.57 0.31
N THR A 158 -20.55 -14.70 -0.99
CA THR A 158 -21.59 -13.95 -1.74
C THR A 158 -23.02 -14.35 -1.36
N GLU A 159 -23.22 -15.47 -0.67
CA GLU A 159 -24.53 -15.95 -0.22
C GLU A 159 -24.79 -15.68 1.27
N ALA A 160 -23.78 -15.18 1.99
CA ALA A 160 -23.93 -14.87 3.40
C ALA A 160 -24.75 -13.60 3.66
N LYS A 161 -25.39 -13.56 4.83
CA LYS A 161 -26.07 -12.36 5.33
C LYS A 161 -25.20 -11.72 6.42
N MET A 162 -25.11 -10.39 6.34
CA MET A 162 -24.44 -9.52 7.30
C MET A 162 -25.38 -8.37 7.67
N ASP A 163 -25.17 -7.72 8.81
CA ASP A 163 -25.97 -6.59 9.25
C ASP A 163 -25.04 -5.43 9.61
N ARG A 164 -25.02 -4.44 8.71
CA ARG A 164 -24.21 -3.23 8.78
C ARG A 164 -22.70 -3.53 8.91
N PRO A 165 -22.10 -4.31 7.99
CA PRO A 165 -20.65 -4.47 7.97
C PRO A 165 -19.98 -3.09 7.86
N HIS A 166 -18.89 -2.87 8.61
CA HIS A 166 -18.29 -1.53 8.73
C HIS A 166 -16.83 -1.47 8.35
N SER A 167 -16.02 -2.34 8.94
CA SER A 167 -14.58 -2.31 8.77
C SER A 167 -14.11 -3.61 8.15
N ILE A 168 -13.12 -3.51 7.26
CA ILE A 168 -12.50 -4.62 6.57
C ILE A 168 -10.98 -4.53 6.67
N GLN A 169 -10.32 -5.68 6.85
CA GLN A 169 -8.86 -5.76 6.93
C GLN A 169 -8.36 -7.13 6.47
N PHE A 170 -7.23 -7.17 5.77
CA PHE A 170 -6.57 -8.42 5.40
C PHE A 170 -5.64 -8.92 6.52
N ASP A 171 -5.40 -10.23 6.58
CA ASP A 171 -4.25 -10.77 7.32
C ASP A 171 -2.91 -10.39 6.65
N ALA A 172 -1.79 -10.71 7.32
CA ALA A 172 -0.46 -10.35 6.87
C ALA A 172 -0.09 -10.99 5.52
N GLU A 173 -0.63 -12.19 5.25
CA GLU A 173 -0.42 -12.93 4.01
C GLU A 173 -1.42 -12.54 2.91
N PHE A 174 -2.40 -11.70 3.23
CA PHE A 174 -3.53 -11.35 2.37
C PHE A 174 -4.33 -12.55 1.86
N ALA A 175 -4.34 -13.66 2.61
CA ALA A 175 -5.13 -14.85 2.29
C ALA A 175 -6.58 -14.72 2.78
N HIS A 176 -6.80 -13.92 3.83
CA HIS A 176 -8.10 -13.77 4.46
C HIS A 176 -8.53 -12.31 4.57
N LEU A 177 -9.81 -12.06 4.34
CA LEU A 177 -10.46 -10.77 4.56
C LEU A 177 -11.36 -10.84 5.81
N PHE A 178 -11.02 -10.06 6.84
CA PHE A 178 -11.84 -9.89 8.04
C PHE A 178 -12.85 -8.76 7.85
N ILE A 179 -14.05 -8.95 8.37
CA ILE A 179 -15.18 -8.02 8.24
C ILE A 179 -15.83 -7.83 9.61
N CYS A 180 -15.86 -6.60 10.12
CA CYS A 180 -16.63 -6.24 11.32
C CYS A 180 -18.13 -6.16 10.95
N ASP A 181 -18.88 -7.21 11.28
CA ASP A 181 -20.33 -7.36 11.10
C ASP A 181 -21.04 -6.84 12.37
N ILE A 182 -21.21 -5.52 12.42
CA ILE A 182 -21.24 -4.79 13.71
C ILE A 182 -22.55 -4.97 14.48
N THR A 183 -23.70 -5.03 13.81
CA THR A 183 -24.99 -5.28 14.47
C THR A 183 -25.08 -6.74 14.92
N ASN A 184 -24.40 -7.63 14.20
CA ASN A 184 -24.25 -9.03 14.57
C ASN A 184 -23.13 -9.26 15.58
N HIS A 185 -22.45 -8.24 16.10
CA HIS A 185 -21.41 -8.35 17.13
C HIS A 185 -20.34 -9.42 16.82
N ARG A 186 -19.89 -9.47 15.56
CA ARG A 186 -18.96 -10.48 15.05
C ARG A 186 -17.89 -9.88 14.14
N ILE A 187 -16.77 -10.57 14.07
CA ILE A 187 -15.79 -10.48 12.99
C ILE A 187 -15.99 -11.72 12.13
N ARG A 188 -16.42 -11.52 10.88
CA ARG A 188 -16.50 -12.56 9.85
C ARG A 188 -15.17 -12.64 9.11
N ARG A 189 -14.82 -13.79 8.57
CA ARG A 189 -13.60 -14.00 7.77
C ARG A 189 -13.95 -14.69 6.46
N VAL A 190 -13.52 -14.11 5.36
CA VAL A 190 -13.56 -14.71 4.02
C VAL A 190 -12.18 -15.26 3.70
N ASP A 191 -12.11 -16.52 3.32
CA ASP A 191 -10.95 -17.11 2.66
C ASP A 191 -10.99 -16.74 1.17
N LEU A 192 -9.98 -16.01 0.69
CA LEU A 192 -10.01 -15.41 -0.66
C LEU A 192 -9.69 -16.39 -1.77
N GLU A 193 -9.10 -17.55 -1.44
CA GLU A 193 -8.82 -18.61 -2.41
C GLU A 193 -10.09 -19.43 -2.68
N THR A 194 -10.78 -19.85 -1.62
CA THR A 194 -11.97 -20.70 -1.69
C THR A 194 -13.28 -19.92 -1.83
N GLY A 195 -13.28 -18.64 -1.45
CA GLY A 195 -14.48 -17.81 -1.39
C GLY A 195 -15.43 -18.16 -0.25
N ILE A 196 -14.98 -18.93 0.75
CA ILE A 196 -15.81 -19.36 1.89
C ILE A 196 -15.78 -18.31 3.00
N ILE A 197 -16.94 -18.02 3.61
CA ILE A 197 -17.05 -17.14 4.78
C ILE A 197 -17.45 -17.92 6.04
N ASP A 198 -16.91 -17.49 7.18
CA ASP A 198 -17.30 -18.03 8.48
C ASP A 198 -17.19 -16.96 9.59
N THR A 199 -17.86 -17.18 10.73
CA THR A 199 -17.63 -16.37 11.94
C THR A 199 -16.26 -16.72 12.54
N TRP A 200 -15.32 -15.78 12.46
CA TRP A 200 -13.99 -15.97 13.02
C TRP A 200 -13.94 -15.67 14.51
N CYS A 201 -14.56 -14.57 14.95
CA CYS A 201 -14.66 -14.18 16.35
C CYS A 201 -16.00 -13.50 16.64
N GLY A 202 -16.66 -13.82 17.76
CA GLY A 202 -17.88 -13.12 18.18
C GLY A 202 -19.07 -14.05 18.47
N SER A 203 -19.59 -13.96 19.70
CA SER A 203 -20.79 -14.70 20.15
C SER A 203 -22.11 -14.18 19.57
N GLY A 204 -22.08 -12.98 18.98
CA GLY A 204 -23.28 -12.28 18.57
C GLY A 204 -23.99 -11.49 19.66
N LYS A 205 -23.43 -11.44 20.86
CA LYS A 205 -23.98 -10.67 21.98
C LYS A 205 -23.11 -9.46 22.27
N ALA A 206 -23.75 -8.33 22.54
CA ALA A 206 -23.12 -7.07 22.95
C ALA A 206 -22.64 -7.10 24.41
N GLU A 207 -21.82 -8.09 24.77
CA GLU A 207 -21.33 -8.33 26.13
C GLU A 207 -19.86 -7.97 26.27
N ALA A 208 -19.40 -7.73 27.50
CA ALA A 208 -18.01 -7.35 27.77
C ALA A 208 -17.04 -8.43 27.27
N THR A 209 -16.02 -8.01 26.54
CA THR A 209 -14.96 -8.88 26.01
C THR A 209 -13.90 -9.10 27.09
N PRO A 210 -13.66 -10.34 27.55
CA PRO A 210 -12.65 -10.61 28.56
C PRO A 210 -11.24 -10.45 28.00
N ASP A 211 -10.31 -9.95 28.83
CA ASP A 211 -8.88 -10.00 28.53
C ASP A 211 -8.38 -11.45 28.52
N GLY A 212 -7.51 -11.78 27.56
CA GLY A 212 -6.99 -13.13 27.33
C GLY A 212 -7.99 -14.10 26.68
N ALA A 213 -9.18 -13.62 26.28
CA ALA A 213 -10.16 -14.47 25.59
C ALA A 213 -9.59 -15.05 24.29
N LYS A 214 -9.98 -16.27 23.96
CA LYS A 214 -9.59 -16.90 22.69
C LYS A 214 -10.36 -16.30 21.53
N VAL A 215 -9.79 -16.32 20.32
CA VAL A 215 -10.54 -16.08 19.10
C VAL A 215 -11.48 -17.28 18.89
N SER A 216 -12.80 -17.04 18.98
CA SER A 216 -13.81 -18.09 18.85
C SER A 216 -15.19 -17.52 18.54
N LYS A 217 -16.11 -18.38 18.07
CA LYS A 217 -17.53 -18.04 17.85
C LYS A 217 -18.29 -17.80 19.16
N GLU A 218 -17.69 -18.09 20.30
CA GLU A 218 -18.29 -17.95 21.63
C GLU A 218 -17.77 -16.69 22.36
N THR A 219 -16.72 -16.06 21.85
CA THR A 219 -16.11 -14.88 22.48
C THR A 219 -17.00 -13.66 22.30
N PRO A 220 -17.50 -13.02 23.38
CA PRO A 220 -18.34 -11.84 23.24
C PRO A 220 -17.53 -10.64 22.75
N LEU A 221 -18.06 -9.93 21.75
CA LEU A 221 -17.49 -8.69 21.23
C LEU A 221 -18.48 -7.55 21.42
N LYS A 222 -18.12 -6.59 22.29
CA LYS A 222 -18.98 -5.43 22.53
C LYS A 222 -18.84 -4.36 21.46
N GLY A 223 -19.33 -4.69 20.26
CA GLY A 223 -19.37 -3.75 19.16
C GLY A 223 -18.06 -3.62 18.38
N PRO A 224 -17.62 -4.70 17.72
CA PRO A 224 -16.43 -4.67 16.88
C PRO A 224 -16.62 -3.64 15.78
N ARG A 225 -15.73 -2.64 15.70
CA ARG A 225 -15.96 -1.45 14.86
C ARG A 225 -14.89 -1.23 13.82
N ALA A 226 -13.62 -1.32 14.20
CA ALA A 226 -12.49 -1.03 13.32
C ALA A 226 -11.36 -2.03 13.54
N LEU A 227 -10.73 -2.42 12.44
CA LEU A 227 -9.58 -3.31 12.38
C LEU A 227 -8.40 -2.64 11.66
N ASP A 228 -7.19 -2.89 12.14
CA ASP A 228 -5.98 -2.67 11.37
C ASP A 228 -4.91 -3.71 11.75
N ILE A 229 -3.93 -3.93 10.87
CA ILE A 229 -2.88 -4.92 11.08
C ILE A 229 -1.55 -4.24 11.39
N ALA A 230 -0.85 -4.77 12.39
CA ALA A 230 0.49 -4.32 12.73
C ALA A 230 1.56 -5.03 11.87
N PRO A 231 2.76 -4.45 11.68
CA PRO A 231 3.85 -5.07 10.93
C PRO A 231 4.30 -6.46 11.45
N ASN A 232 4.01 -6.77 12.71
CA ASN A 232 4.30 -8.08 13.30
C ASN A 232 3.23 -9.16 12.97
N GLY A 233 2.17 -8.79 12.24
CA GLY A 233 1.05 -9.63 11.85
C GLY A 233 -0.13 -9.65 12.83
N ASP A 234 -0.05 -8.97 13.98
CA ASP A 234 -1.17 -8.90 14.93
C ASP A 234 -2.26 -7.96 14.44
N LEU A 235 -3.53 -8.27 14.75
CA LEU A 235 -4.65 -7.38 14.47
C LEU A 235 -4.97 -6.49 15.68
N TRP A 236 -5.35 -5.24 15.42
CA TRP A 236 -5.88 -4.32 16.40
C TRP A 236 -7.36 -4.12 16.18
N LEU A 237 -8.14 -4.21 17.26
CA LEU A 237 -9.59 -4.15 17.25
C LEU A 237 -10.09 -3.03 18.16
N ALA A 238 -10.79 -2.05 17.60
CA ALA A 238 -11.56 -1.09 18.37
C ALA A 238 -13.00 -1.59 18.59
N LEU A 239 -13.42 -1.63 19.86
CA LEU A 239 -14.79 -1.93 20.27
C LEU A 239 -15.52 -0.62 20.59
N ARG A 240 -16.48 -0.23 19.75
CA ARG A 240 -17.18 1.06 19.89
C ARG A 240 -18.07 1.09 21.12
N GLU A 241 -18.99 0.13 21.25
CA GLU A 241 -19.90 0.02 22.39
C GLU A 241 -19.16 -0.41 23.66
N GLY A 242 -18.00 -1.04 23.48
CA GLY A 242 -17.04 -1.36 24.53
C GLY A 242 -16.31 -0.14 25.08
N ASN A 243 -16.03 0.91 24.28
CA ASN A 243 -15.04 1.95 24.60
C ASN A 243 -13.67 1.36 24.99
N GLN A 244 -13.25 0.32 24.27
CA GLN A 244 -12.02 -0.43 24.54
C GLN A 244 -11.31 -0.79 23.23
N VAL A 245 -10.00 -1.00 23.32
CA VAL A 245 -9.16 -1.43 22.21
C VAL A 245 -8.40 -2.70 22.62
N PHE A 246 -8.41 -3.67 21.73
CA PHE A 246 -7.77 -4.97 21.91
C PHE A 246 -6.70 -5.21 20.86
N ARG A 247 -5.57 -5.81 21.27
CA ARG A 247 -4.63 -6.46 20.36
C ARG A 247 -5.02 -7.95 20.26
N ILE A 248 -5.18 -8.46 19.06
CA ILE A 248 -5.38 -9.87 18.78
C ILE A 248 -4.04 -10.45 18.36
N ASP A 249 -3.45 -11.29 19.22
CA ASP A 249 -2.26 -12.07 18.87
C ASP A 249 -2.68 -13.12 17.86
N MET A 250 -2.24 -12.94 16.62
CA MET A 250 -2.65 -13.80 15.50
C MET A 250 -1.99 -15.18 15.53
N LYS A 251 -0.89 -15.33 16.29
CA LYS A 251 -0.18 -16.62 16.43
C LYS A 251 -0.83 -17.49 17.49
N THR A 252 -1.22 -16.92 18.62
CA THR A 252 -1.81 -17.66 19.75
C THR A 252 -3.34 -17.64 19.77
N GLY A 253 -3.95 -16.77 18.94
CA GLY A 253 -5.39 -16.62 18.81
C GLY A 253 -6.02 -16.08 20.08
N THR A 254 -5.44 -15.04 20.70
CA THR A 254 -5.94 -14.43 21.95
C THR A 254 -6.12 -12.92 21.82
N LEU A 255 -7.18 -12.41 22.46
CA LEU A 255 -7.49 -10.99 22.55
C LEU A 255 -6.90 -10.43 23.84
N HIS A 256 -6.14 -9.35 23.75
CA HIS A 256 -5.51 -8.66 24.87
C HIS A 256 -6.05 -7.24 24.97
N HIS A 257 -6.62 -6.88 26.12
CA HIS A 257 -7.13 -5.55 26.38
C HIS A 257 -5.99 -4.57 26.61
N VAL A 258 -5.87 -3.54 25.77
CA VAL A 258 -4.70 -2.61 25.81
C VAL A 258 -5.09 -1.20 26.22
N ALA A 259 -6.28 -0.72 25.85
CA ALA A 259 -6.71 0.63 26.19
C ALA A 259 -8.22 0.74 26.40
N GLY A 260 -8.63 1.68 27.25
CA GLY A 260 -10.04 1.97 27.53
C GLY A 260 -10.55 1.34 28.82
N THR A 261 -11.18 2.10 29.70
CA THR A 261 -11.77 1.53 30.94
C THR A 261 -13.11 0.79 30.72
N GLY A 262 -13.68 0.89 29.52
CA GLY A 262 -15.06 0.50 29.24
C GLY A 262 -16.09 1.61 29.43
N LYS A 263 -15.72 2.72 30.10
CA LYS A 263 -16.60 3.88 30.33
C LYS A 263 -16.39 4.92 29.25
N LYS A 264 -17.51 5.50 28.79
CA LYS A 264 -17.48 6.65 27.87
C LYS A 264 -16.85 7.86 28.57
N GLY A 265 -15.87 8.51 27.95
CA GLY A 265 -15.28 9.75 28.48
C GLY A 265 -14.05 10.25 27.72
N PHE A 266 -13.47 11.35 28.21
CA PHE A 266 -12.27 11.99 27.65
C PHE A 266 -11.34 12.42 28.79
N ASN A 267 -10.46 11.51 29.23
CA ASN A 267 -9.44 11.75 30.26
C ASN A 267 -8.12 11.01 29.91
N ALA A 268 -7.10 11.18 30.76
CA ALA A 268 -5.82 10.47 30.71
C ALA A 268 -5.11 10.56 29.35
N ASN A 269 -5.03 11.79 28.81
CA ASN A 269 -4.49 12.12 27.48
C ASN A 269 -2.95 12.07 27.35
N SER A 270 -2.27 11.46 28.32
CA SER A 270 -0.83 11.14 28.34
C SER A 270 -0.51 10.13 29.47
N GLY A 271 -1.50 9.32 29.87
CA GLY A 271 -1.43 8.44 31.05
C GLY A 271 -1.59 6.96 30.68
N PRO A 272 -1.61 6.03 31.66
CA PRO A 272 -1.76 4.60 31.39
C PRO A 272 -2.98 4.31 30.52
N ALA A 273 -2.79 3.55 29.44
CA ALA A 273 -3.83 3.35 28.42
C ALA A 273 -5.09 2.66 28.97
N LEU A 274 -4.93 1.77 29.96
CA LEU A 274 -6.01 1.05 30.63
C LEU A 274 -6.84 1.93 31.60
N GLU A 275 -6.33 3.10 31.99
CA GLU A 275 -7.03 4.05 32.87
C GLU A 275 -7.78 5.15 32.09
N ALA A 276 -7.54 5.22 30.78
CA ALA A 276 -8.18 6.20 29.91
C ALA A 276 -9.60 5.78 29.54
N ASN A 277 -10.54 6.72 29.64
CA ASN A 277 -11.86 6.59 29.06
C ASN A 277 -11.77 6.97 27.58
N LEU A 278 -12.24 6.07 26.72
CA LEU A 278 -12.51 6.35 25.31
C LEU A 278 -13.98 6.71 25.14
N SER A 279 -14.33 7.31 24.01
CA SER A 279 -15.67 7.79 23.71
C SER A 279 -16.07 7.34 22.30
N GLY A 280 -16.46 6.07 22.19
CA GLY A 280 -16.93 5.45 20.96
C GLY A 280 -15.89 5.47 19.83
N PRO A 281 -14.74 4.79 19.99
CA PRO A 281 -13.71 4.73 18.95
C PRO A 281 -14.24 4.05 17.68
N LYS A 282 -13.96 4.61 16.50
CA LYS A 282 -14.48 4.09 15.21
C LYS A 282 -13.45 3.89 14.10
N GLY A 283 -12.23 4.35 14.30
CA GLY A 283 -11.11 4.08 13.38
C GLY A 283 -9.89 3.67 14.19
N VAL A 284 -9.09 2.77 13.61
CA VAL A 284 -7.81 2.33 14.16
C VAL A 284 -6.80 2.30 13.02
N ALA A 285 -5.57 2.76 13.27
CA ALA A 285 -4.46 2.68 12.32
C ALA A 285 -3.13 2.50 13.06
N VAL A 286 -2.26 1.61 12.60
CA VAL A 286 -0.97 1.29 13.22
C VAL A 286 0.17 2.02 12.49
N SER A 287 1.16 2.51 13.24
CA SER A 287 2.35 3.14 12.64
C SER A 287 3.19 2.12 11.86
N PRO A 288 3.98 2.56 10.86
CA PRO A 288 4.84 1.68 10.07
C PRO A 288 5.85 0.86 10.88
N ASP A 289 6.30 1.41 12.01
CA ASP A 289 7.22 0.73 12.94
C ASP A 289 6.48 -0.13 14.00
N GLY A 290 5.14 -0.12 14.02
CA GLY A 290 4.31 -0.85 14.96
C GLY A 290 4.30 -0.28 16.39
N THR A 291 4.87 0.91 16.63
CA THR A 291 5.02 1.47 17.98
C THR A 291 3.88 2.39 18.43
N PHE A 292 3.02 2.82 17.51
CA PHE A 292 1.81 3.61 17.81
C PHE A 292 0.57 2.97 17.18
N VAL A 293 -0.55 3.04 17.91
CA VAL A 293 -1.88 2.67 17.41
C VAL A 293 -2.80 3.87 17.53
N TYR A 294 -3.04 4.57 16.42
CA TYR A 294 -3.89 5.75 16.34
C TYR A 294 -5.37 5.36 16.33
N LEU A 295 -6.18 6.17 17.00
CA LEU A 295 -7.60 5.96 17.22
C LEU A 295 -8.37 7.21 16.83
N ALA A 296 -9.38 7.06 15.97
CA ALA A 296 -10.44 8.06 15.84
C ALA A 296 -11.41 7.90 17.02
N ASP A 297 -11.20 8.68 18.08
CA ASP A 297 -12.04 8.65 19.28
C ASP A 297 -13.27 9.55 19.10
N THR A 298 -14.21 9.07 18.29
CA THR A 298 -15.21 9.86 17.58
C THR A 298 -16.05 10.78 18.46
N GLU A 299 -16.59 10.28 19.56
CA GLU A 299 -17.50 11.05 20.42
C GLU A 299 -16.75 12.01 21.35
N SER A 300 -15.41 11.97 21.34
CA SER A 300 -14.55 12.97 21.98
C SER A 300 -14.02 14.01 20.99
N HIS A 301 -14.30 13.85 19.68
CA HIS A 301 -13.81 14.74 18.63
C HIS A 301 -12.28 14.86 18.59
N SER A 302 -11.58 13.76 18.83
CA SER A 302 -10.12 13.75 18.97
C SER A 302 -9.48 12.52 18.33
N VAL A 303 -8.22 12.65 17.93
CA VAL A 303 -7.36 11.50 17.64
C VAL A 303 -6.47 11.25 18.84
N ARG A 304 -6.45 10.02 19.31
CA ARG A 304 -5.54 9.56 20.38
C ARG A 304 -4.70 8.40 19.89
N ALA A 305 -3.56 8.13 20.51
CA ALA A 305 -2.71 7.00 20.15
C ALA A 305 -2.31 6.19 21.38
N ILE A 306 -2.35 4.87 21.24
CA ILE A 306 -1.70 3.96 22.19
C ILE A 306 -0.22 3.98 21.85
N ASN A 307 0.62 4.39 22.80
CA ASN A 307 2.06 4.45 22.66
C ASN A 307 2.69 3.19 23.29
N LEU A 308 3.17 2.29 22.44
CA LEU A 308 3.72 0.99 22.82
C LEU A 308 5.21 1.04 23.16
N ARG A 309 5.85 2.22 23.08
CA ARG A 309 7.23 2.42 23.52
C ARG A 309 7.33 2.52 25.04
N ASN A 310 6.22 2.84 25.69
CA ASN A 310 6.09 2.89 27.14
C ASN A 310 5.65 1.53 27.67
N ASP A 311 6.16 1.16 28.84
CA ASP A 311 5.73 -0.03 29.59
C ASP A 311 5.37 0.39 31.03
N PRO A 312 4.08 0.35 31.42
CA PRO A 312 2.92 -0.03 30.59
C PRO A 312 2.62 1.01 29.48
N PRO A 313 1.89 0.61 28.41
CA PRO A 313 1.48 1.53 27.34
C PRO A 313 0.69 2.74 27.86
N THR A 314 0.89 3.89 27.21
CA THR A 314 0.11 5.12 27.48
C THR A 314 -0.90 5.41 26.37
N LEU A 315 -1.95 6.18 26.68
CA LEU A 315 -2.85 6.76 25.68
C LEU A 315 -2.59 8.26 25.57
N ASP A 316 -2.00 8.68 24.46
CA ASP A 316 -1.58 10.06 24.23
C ASP A 316 -2.60 10.77 23.32
N LEU A 317 -2.96 12.02 23.64
CA LEU A 317 -3.76 12.86 22.74
C LEU A 317 -2.87 13.36 21.60
N ILE A 318 -3.27 13.06 20.36
CA ILE A 318 -2.51 13.41 19.16
C ILE A 318 -3.08 14.66 18.50
N ALA A 319 -4.40 14.78 18.41
CA ALA A 319 -5.07 15.94 17.83
C ALA A 319 -6.48 16.12 18.40
N GLY A 320 -6.99 17.34 18.38
CA GLY A 320 -8.31 17.66 18.89
C GLY A 320 -8.28 18.26 20.30
N THR A 321 -9.28 19.10 20.59
CA THR A 321 -9.41 19.79 21.89
C THR A 321 -10.36 19.07 22.86
N GLY A 322 -11.01 17.99 22.42
CA GLY A 322 -12.14 17.39 23.15
C GLY A 322 -13.49 18.08 22.88
N LYS A 323 -13.52 19.16 22.08
CA LYS A 323 -14.72 19.91 21.73
C LYS A 323 -15.04 19.75 20.25
N LYS A 324 -16.34 19.70 19.96
CA LYS A 324 -16.86 19.72 18.59
C LYS A 324 -16.63 21.10 17.98
N GLY A 325 -15.97 21.14 16.82
CA GLY A 325 -15.80 22.35 16.04
C GLY A 325 -15.17 22.09 14.67
N ASP A 326 -15.02 23.14 13.87
CA ASP A 326 -14.20 23.15 12.66
C ASP A 326 -13.02 24.09 12.88
N GLY A 327 -12.06 23.61 13.67
CA GLY A 327 -10.89 24.37 14.08
C GLY A 327 -9.96 24.66 12.89
N PRO A 328 -9.13 25.71 13.03
CA PRO A 328 -8.22 26.10 11.97
C PRO A 328 -7.15 25.02 11.78
N ASP A 329 -6.54 25.03 10.60
CA ASP A 329 -5.24 24.40 10.39
C ASP A 329 -4.23 25.03 11.36
N SER A 330 -3.31 24.23 11.89
CA SER A 330 -2.49 24.64 13.02
C SER A 330 -1.12 23.96 13.02
N PRO A 331 -0.04 24.68 13.40
CA PRO A 331 1.25 24.07 13.72
C PRO A 331 1.23 23.30 15.06
N ASP A 332 0.06 23.15 15.68
CA ASP A 332 -0.18 22.39 16.90
C ASP A 332 -1.53 21.65 16.78
N PRO A 333 -1.52 20.34 16.46
CA PRO A 333 -2.73 19.55 16.29
C PRO A 333 -3.68 19.55 17.50
N LEU A 334 -3.18 19.87 18.69
CA LEU A 334 -3.98 19.95 19.92
C LEU A 334 -4.88 21.19 19.96
N LYS A 335 -4.69 22.16 19.06
CA LYS A 335 -5.50 23.38 18.94
C LYS A 335 -6.59 23.31 17.88
N CYS A 336 -6.59 22.28 17.04
CA CYS A 336 -7.59 22.11 16.01
C CYS A 336 -8.84 21.43 16.60
N GLU A 337 -9.95 22.14 16.72
CA GLU A 337 -11.25 21.52 17.00
C GLU A 337 -11.68 20.67 15.80
N MET A 338 -12.19 19.48 16.05
CA MET A 338 -12.67 18.56 15.01
C MET A 338 -14.12 18.18 15.30
N ALA A 339 -14.78 17.48 14.39
CA ALA A 339 -16.16 17.06 14.59
C ALA A 339 -16.36 15.61 14.15
N ARG A 340 -16.29 14.71 15.14
CA ARG A 340 -16.65 13.29 15.00
C ARG A 340 -15.85 12.63 13.89
N ASN A 341 -14.54 12.55 14.11
CA ASN A 341 -13.65 11.80 13.25
C ASN A 341 -14.04 10.31 13.22
N HIS A 342 -14.19 9.73 12.03
CA HIS A 342 -14.54 8.33 11.86
C HIS A 342 -13.38 7.49 11.33
N GLY A 343 -12.61 7.99 10.36
CA GLY A 343 -11.45 7.30 9.81
C GLY A 343 -10.14 7.89 10.29
N VAL A 344 -9.16 7.02 10.47
CA VAL A 344 -7.74 7.34 10.61
C VAL A 344 -6.97 6.40 9.68
N GLY A 345 -5.97 6.91 8.97
CA GLY A 345 -5.13 6.12 8.09
C GLY A 345 -3.71 6.65 8.11
N VAL A 346 -2.73 5.75 8.14
CA VAL A 346 -1.31 6.12 8.23
C VAL A 346 -0.63 5.83 6.90
N ASP A 347 0.23 6.75 6.45
CA ASP A 347 1.13 6.50 5.33
C ASP A 347 2.18 5.44 5.76
N PRO A 348 2.22 4.26 5.09
CA PRO A 348 3.10 3.16 5.48
C PRO A 348 4.60 3.47 5.31
N VAL A 349 4.93 4.56 4.60
CA VAL A 349 6.30 4.99 4.34
C VAL A 349 6.66 6.17 5.23
N THR A 350 5.85 7.23 5.21
CA THR A 350 6.21 8.49 5.90
C THR A 350 5.73 8.55 7.35
N GLY A 351 4.74 7.75 7.73
CA GLY A 351 4.06 7.85 9.03
C GLY A 351 3.11 9.06 9.14
N ASP A 352 2.88 9.80 8.05
CA ASP A 352 1.88 10.87 8.02
C ASP A 352 0.49 10.28 8.30
N LEU A 353 -0.31 10.97 9.12
CA LEU A 353 -1.65 10.54 9.49
C LEU A 353 -2.70 11.31 8.70
N TYR A 354 -3.72 10.62 8.20
CA TYR A 354 -4.89 11.18 7.53
C TYR A 354 -6.14 10.88 8.34
N ILE A 355 -7.06 11.84 8.42
CA ILE A 355 -8.24 11.77 9.28
C ILE A 355 -9.48 12.13 8.46
N GLY A 356 -10.48 11.26 8.47
CA GLY A 356 -11.83 11.61 8.03
C GLY A 356 -12.54 12.41 9.12
N ASP A 357 -12.44 13.74 9.07
CA ASP A 357 -13.06 14.68 10.01
C ASP A 357 -14.51 14.93 9.58
N SER A 358 -15.36 13.94 9.90
CA SER A 358 -16.57 13.68 9.13
C SER A 358 -17.61 14.80 9.17
N GLU A 359 -17.92 15.35 10.36
CA GLU A 359 -18.93 16.41 10.49
C GLU A 359 -18.36 17.81 10.23
N THR A 360 -17.05 17.94 9.98
CA THR A 360 -16.50 19.14 9.35
C THR A 360 -16.42 18.99 7.83
N HIS A 361 -16.78 17.82 7.27
CA HIS A 361 -16.75 17.58 5.83
C HIS A 361 -15.34 17.75 5.22
N LYS A 362 -14.31 17.36 5.98
CA LYS A 362 -12.90 17.48 5.58
C LYS A 362 -12.13 16.18 5.76
N VAL A 363 -11.09 16.04 4.94
CA VAL A 363 -9.97 15.14 5.23
C VAL A 363 -8.85 16.01 5.79
N ARG A 364 -8.37 15.69 6.99
CA ARG A 364 -7.22 16.37 7.61
C ARG A 364 -5.96 15.53 7.44
N LYS A 365 -4.79 16.17 7.41
CA LYS A 365 -3.47 15.54 7.43
C LYS A 365 -2.69 16.03 8.63
N ILE A 366 -1.99 15.12 9.32
CA ILE A 366 -0.99 15.42 10.33
C ILE A 366 0.38 14.91 9.86
N THR A 367 1.39 15.78 9.92
CA THR A 367 2.80 15.42 9.65
C THR A 367 3.63 15.56 10.92
N GLY A 368 4.88 15.09 10.89
CA GLY A 368 5.81 15.24 12.02
C GLY A 368 5.49 14.37 13.23
N LEU A 369 4.66 13.34 13.06
CA LEU A 369 4.37 12.37 14.11
C LEU A 369 5.54 11.38 14.29
N PRO A 370 5.79 10.91 15.53
CA PRO A 370 6.73 9.83 15.77
C PRO A 370 6.19 8.52 15.18
N GLY A 371 7.07 7.64 14.66
CA GLY A 371 6.67 6.34 14.13
C GLY A 371 6.92 6.14 12.62
N ALA A 372 7.46 7.16 11.93
CA ALA A 372 8.03 6.98 10.60
C ALA A 372 9.13 5.91 10.65
N LYS A 373 9.19 5.02 9.63
CA LYS A 373 10.38 4.16 9.46
C LYS A 373 11.61 5.07 9.51
N PRO A 374 12.66 4.75 10.28
CA PRO A 374 13.88 5.53 10.24
C PRO A 374 14.30 5.65 8.77
N LYS A 375 14.51 6.87 8.27
CA LYS A 375 15.23 7.00 7.00
C LYS A 375 16.57 6.30 7.22
N GLY A 376 16.77 5.15 6.59
CA GLY A 376 18.00 4.40 6.72
C GLY A 376 19.14 5.25 6.17
N ASP A 377 19.78 6.02 7.04
CA ASP A 377 20.94 6.87 6.76
C ASP A 377 22.22 6.02 6.64
N GLN A 378 22.13 4.87 5.97
CA GLN A 378 23.35 4.19 5.55
C GLN A 378 23.89 4.90 4.31
N ALA A 379 25.06 5.53 4.46
CA ALA A 379 25.76 6.17 3.37
C ALA A 379 26.14 5.14 2.29
N SER A 380 25.49 5.19 1.13
CA SER A 380 25.95 4.46 -0.07
C SER A 380 26.97 5.29 -0.85
N THR A 381 27.88 4.63 -1.56
CA THR A 381 28.79 5.32 -2.50
C THR A 381 28.36 5.05 -3.93
N LYS A 382 28.26 6.11 -4.75
CA LYS A 382 27.98 6.02 -6.18
C LYS A 382 29.27 6.20 -6.96
N GLU A 383 29.53 5.28 -7.90
CA GLU A 383 30.64 5.36 -8.84
C GLU A 383 30.09 5.45 -10.26
N GLU A 384 30.54 6.46 -11.00
CA GLU A 384 30.19 6.66 -12.42
C GLU A 384 31.43 6.40 -13.27
N PHE A 385 31.24 5.73 -14.41
CA PHE A 385 32.31 5.44 -15.36
C PHE A 385 31.74 5.25 -16.77
N GLU A 386 32.63 5.04 -17.74
CA GLU A 386 32.25 4.72 -19.11
C GLU A 386 32.77 3.35 -19.52
N LEU A 387 31.96 2.61 -20.27
CA LEU A 387 32.31 1.34 -20.88
C LEU A 387 31.89 1.37 -22.35
N ASN A 388 32.86 1.27 -23.27
CA ASN A 388 32.62 1.34 -24.71
C ASN A 388 31.79 2.56 -25.13
N GLY A 389 32.07 3.72 -24.54
CA GLY A 389 31.35 4.98 -24.79
C GLY A 389 29.97 5.09 -24.14
N ARG A 390 29.57 4.13 -23.30
CA ARG A 390 28.29 4.14 -22.57
C ARG A 390 28.50 4.50 -21.11
N LYS A 391 27.67 5.42 -20.60
CA LYS A 391 27.65 5.78 -19.20
C LYS A 391 27.19 4.60 -18.36
N CYS A 392 27.89 4.39 -17.25
CA CYS A 392 27.68 3.31 -16.31
C CYS A 392 27.64 3.87 -14.89
N ILE A 393 26.82 3.24 -14.04
CA ILE A 393 26.72 3.57 -12.62
C ILE A 393 26.75 2.27 -11.82
N VAL A 394 27.49 2.27 -10.71
CA VAL A 394 27.39 1.28 -9.64
C VAL A 394 27.22 2.00 -8.30
N VAL A 395 26.17 1.67 -7.56
CA VAL A 395 25.94 2.09 -6.18
C VAL A 395 26.34 0.94 -5.26
N LYS A 396 27.27 1.22 -4.35
CA LYS A 396 27.75 0.29 -3.33
C LYS A 396 27.09 0.64 -1.99
N PRO A 397 26.45 -0.34 -1.33
CA PRO A 397 25.89 -0.13 0.00
C PRO A 397 27.02 0.08 1.03
N ALA A 398 26.71 0.74 2.15
CA ALA A 398 27.68 0.95 3.22
C ALA A 398 28.23 -0.38 3.77
N LYS A 399 27.34 -1.37 3.88
CA LYS A 399 27.65 -2.72 4.33
C LYS A 399 27.07 -3.74 3.34
N PRO A 400 27.88 -4.26 2.41
CA PRO A 400 27.43 -5.29 1.47
C PRO A 400 26.88 -6.53 2.16
N ALA A 401 25.77 -7.05 1.64
CA ALA A 401 25.23 -8.35 2.01
C ALA A 401 26.12 -9.48 1.47
N PRO A 402 26.13 -10.66 2.13
CA PRO A 402 26.91 -11.81 1.66
C PRO A 402 26.63 -12.16 0.20
N GLY A 403 27.69 -12.38 -0.58
CA GLY A 403 27.59 -12.71 -2.01
C GLY A 403 27.45 -11.51 -2.94
N ASN A 404 27.49 -10.27 -2.41
CA ASN A 404 27.35 -9.02 -3.19
C ASN A 404 26.15 -9.05 -4.15
N PRO A 405 24.93 -9.34 -3.65
CA PRO A 405 23.75 -9.35 -4.49
C PRO A 405 23.51 -7.95 -5.06
N TRP A 406 22.91 -7.90 -6.24
CA TRP A 406 22.73 -6.64 -6.95
C TRP A 406 21.47 -6.61 -7.81
N MET A 407 20.86 -5.43 -7.84
CA MET A 407 19.80 -5.07 -8.76
C MET A 407 20.42 -4.43 -10.00
N TRP A 408 20.06 -4.92 -11.18
CA TRP A 408 20.46 -4.34 -12.44
C TRP A 408 19.29 -3.56 -13.03
N ARG A 409 19.33 -2.24 -12.86
CA ARG A 409 18.36 -1.35 -13.49
C ARG A 409 18.70 -1.21 -14.97
N CYS A 410 17.78 -1.60 -15.85
CA CYS A 410 18.02 -1.59 -17.30
C CYS A 410 17.74 -0.22 -17.96
N ARG A 411 16.98 0.66 -17.31
CA ARG A 411 16.66 2.03 -17.78
C ARG A 411 16.36 2.99 -16.61
N PHE A 412 16.48 4.29 -16.86
CA PHE A 412 16.00 5.37 -15.96
C PHE A 412 16.59 5.33 -14.53
N PHE A 413 17.92 5.34 -14.41
CA PHE A 413 18.59 5.36 -13.11
C PHE A 413 18.06 6.49 -12.20
N GLY A 414 17.61 6.13 -10.98
CA GLY A 414 17.10 7.06 -9.98
C GLY A 414 15.63 7.47 -10.13
N ALA A 415 14.92 7.05 -11.19
CA ALA A 415 13.49 7.29 -11.33
C ALA A 415 12.69 6.22 -10.57
N PHE A 416 11.77 6.63 -9.69
CA PHE A 416 11.02 5.74 -8.80
C PHE A 416 11.95 4.77 -8.04
N PRO A 417 12.88 5.28 -7.20
CA PRO A 417 13.95 4.47 -6.63
C PRO A 417 13.57 3.78 -5.31
N GLN A 418 12.28 3.61 -5.02
CA GLN A 418 11.82 3.17 -3.69
C GLN A 418 12.39 1.79 -3.34
N ALA A 419 12.23 0.81 -4.22
CA ALA A 419 12.78 -0.54 -4.03
C ALA A 419 14.32 -0.55 -4.00
N ASP A 420 14.96 0.24 -4.86
CA ASP A 420 16.43 0.35 -4.90
C ASP A 420 17.00 0.84 -3.58
N ASN A 421 16.44 1.93 -3.07
CA ASN A 421 16.91 2.57 -1.86
C ASN A 421 16.76 1.63 -0.66
N GLU A 422 15.66 0.88 -0.60
CA GLU A 422 15.46 -0.10 0.47
C GLU A 422 16.43 -1.30 0.33
N LEU A 423 16.65 -1.83 -0.88
CA LEU A 423 17.63 -2.88 -1.12
C LEU A 423 19.06 -2.44 -0.77
N ILE A 424 19.44 -1.20 -1.12
CA ILE A 424 20.74 -0.61 -0.75
C ILE A 424 20.92 -0.59 0.77
N GLN A 425 19.88 -0.21 1.52
CA GLN A 425 19.91 -0.24 2.99
C GLN A 425 20.03 -1.67 3.55
N ARG A 426 19.55 -2.67 2.80
CA ARG A 426 19.68 -4.11 3.11
C ARG A 426 20.99 -4.73 2.58
N GLY A 427 21.91 -3.92 2.04
CA GLY A 427 23.24 -4.38 1.62
C GLY A 427 23.34 -4.84 0.17
N TRP A 428 22.37 -4.53 -0.68
CA TRP A 428 22.43 -4.80 -2.11
C TRP A 428 23.14 -3.69 -2.87
N HIS A 429 23.77 -4.05 -3.98
CA HIS A 429 24.29 -3.08 -4.95
C HIS A 429 23.20 -2.75 -5.98
N VAL A 430 23.30 -1.58 -6.61
CA VAL A 430 22.48 -1.23 -7.77
C VAL A 430 23.40 -0.83 -8.90
N ALA A 431 23.21 -1.41 -10.08
CA ALA A 431 24.05 -1.14 -11.25
C ALA A 431 23.20 -0.78 -12.47
N TRP A 432 23.77 0.02 -13.36
CA TRP A 432 23.10 0.52 -14.55
C TRP A 432 24.11 0.84 -15.66
N ILE A 433 23.71 0.59 -16.91
CA ILE A 433 24.41 1.02 -18.12
C ILE A 433 23.43 1.65 -19.09
N ASP A 434 23.86 2.70 -19.81
CA ASP A 434 23.02 3.38 -20.78
C ASP A 434 22.84 2.59 -22.09
N VAL A 435 21.63 2.05 -22.26
CA VAL A 435 21.14 1.45 -23.51
C VAL A 435 19.91 2.20 -24.05
N ALA A 436 19.83 3.52 -23.80
CA ALA A 436 18.77 4.36 -24.36
C ALA A 436 18.63 4.16 -25.88
N HIS A 437 17.38 4.11 -26.35
CA HIS A 437 17.02 4.01 -27.76
C HIS A 437 17.47 2.73 -28.49
N LEU A 438 17.99 1.73 -27.75
CA LEU A 438 18.30 0.42 -28.34
C LEU A 438 17.19 -0.60 -28.13
N PHE A 439 16.18 -0.30 -27.31
CA PHE A 439 14.93 -1.09 -27.17
C PHE A 439 15.11 -2.60 -26.92
N GLY A 440 16.26 -3.04 -26.37
CA GLY A 440 16.57 -4.46 -26.19
C GLY A 440 17.09 -5.20 -27.43
N ALA A 441 17.45 -4.47 -28.48
CA ALA A 441 18.03 -5.00 -29.72
C ALA A 441 19.44 -5.59 -29.51
N PRO A 442 20.01 -6.31 -30.49
CA PRO A 442 21.30 -6.99 -30.34
C PRO A 442 22.42 -6.12 -29.77
N GLU A 443 22.54 -4.87 -30.21
CA GLU A 443 23.54 -3.92 -29.70
C GLU A 443 23.36 -3.62 -28.18
N ALA A 444 22.12 -3.57 -27.69
CA ALA A 444 21.87 -3.42 -26.26
C ALA A 444 22.32 -4.65 -25.47
N MET A 445 22.13 -5.84 -26.04
CA MET A 445 22.49 -7.10 -25.40
C MET A 445 24.01 -7.26 -25.34
N GLU A 446 24.74 -6.88 -26.39
CA GLU A 446 26.21 -6.83 -26.37
C GLU A 446 26.74 -5.85 -25.32
N ALA A 447 26.11 -4.68 -25.19
CA ALA A 447 26.44 -3.72 -24.14
C ALA A 447 26.19 -4.28 -22.74
N PHE A 448 25.09 -5.02 -22.55
CA PHE A 448 24.79 -5.70 -21.29
C PHE A 448 25.81 -6.80 -20.99
N ASP A 449 26.17 -7.64 -21.96
CA ASP A 449 27.17 -8.70 -21.77
C ASP A 449 28.51 -8.13 -21.29
N GLY A 450 29.00 -7.08 -21.97
CA GLY A 450 30.23 -6.39 -21.56
C GLY A 450 30.12 -5.71 -20.18
N PHE A 451 28.96 -5.15 -19.85
CA PHE A 451 28.73 -4.55 -18.53
C PHE A 451 28.71 -5.58 -17.42
N TYR A 452 28.01 -6.71 -17.62
CA TYR A 452 27.97 -7.83 -16.69
C TYR A 452 29.38 -8.33 -16.38
N ASP A 453 30.18 -8.60 -17.42
CA ASP A 453 31.57 -9.05 -17.26
C ASP A 453 32.40 -8.00 -16.51
N HIS A 454 32.24 -6.72 -16.83
CA HIS A 454 32.94 -5.64 -16.14
C HIS A 454 32.59 -5.57 -14.66
N VAL A 455 31.30 -5.58 -14.31
CA VAL A 455 30.89 -5.34 -12.93
C VAL A 455 31.13 -6.53 -12.01
N THR A 456 30.99 -7.75 -12.54
CA THR A 456 31.34 -8.97 -11.80
C THR A 456 32.85 -9.08 -11.58
N ALA A 457 33.68 -8.73 -12.57
CA ALA A 457 35.13 -8.76 -12.43
C ALA A 457 35.70 -7.62 -11.56
N LYS A 458 35.28 -6.38 -11.78
CA LYS A 458 35.84 -5.19 -11.10
C LYS A 458 35.30 -4.99 -9.70
N TYR A 459 33.99 -5.16 -9.51
CA TYR A 459 33.33 -4.91 -8.23
C TYR A 459 33.01 -6.18 -7.44
N GLY A 460 33.22 -7.36 -8.04
CA GLY A 460 32.91 -8.63 -7.38
C GLY A 460 31.41 -8.81 -7.12
N LEU A 461 30.55 -8.21 -7.95
CA LEU A 461 29.10 -8.40 -7.85
C LEU A 461 28.73 -9.87 -8.10
N GLY A 462 27.68 -10.35 -7.43
CA GLY A 462 27.24 -11.74 -7.54
C GLY A 462 26.93 -12.15 -8.99
N ALA A 463 27.12 -13.42 -9.33
CA ALA A 463 26.96 -13.92 -10.71
C ALA A 463 25.51 -13.93 -11.23
N LYS A 464 24.51 -13.67 -10.36
CA LYS A 464 23.10 -13.70 -10.71
C LYS A 464 22.39 -12.41 -10.28
N PRO A 465 22.43 -11.34 -11.09
CA PRO A 465 21.63 -10.14 -10.85
C PRO A 465 20.13 -10.45 -10.73
N VAL A 466 19.41 -9.53 -10.10
CA VAL A 466 17.99 -9.34 -10.36
C VAL A 466 17.85 -8.27 -11.43
N MET A 467 17.11 -8.57 -12.49
CA MET A 467 16.92 -7.64 -13.61
C MET A 467 15.74 -6.74 -13.33
N GLU A 468 15.90 -5.42 -13.47
CA GLU A 468 14.82 -4.45 -13.29
C GLU A 468 14.53 -3.65 -14.56
N GLY A 469 13.29 -3.70 -15.02
CA GLY A 469 12.86 -3.03 -16.25
C GLY A 469 11.55 -2.26 -16.11
N PHE A 470 11.61 -0.92 -16.10
CA PHE A 470 10.43 -0.05 -16.08
C PHE A 470 10.08 0.48 -17.45
N SER A 471 8.79 0.48 -17.81
CA SER A 471 8.30 0.98 -19.09
C SER A 471 9.07 0.31 -20.24
N ARG A 472 9.64 1.09 -21.15
CA ARG A 472 10.52 0.62 -22.23
C ARG A 472 11.77 -0.14 -21.79
N GLY A 473 12.13 -0.09 -20.49
CA GLY A 473 13.18 -0.91 -19.90
C GLY A 473 12.81 -2.38 -19.75
N GLY A 474 11.53 -2.73 -19.87
CA GLY A 474 11.07 -4.13 -19.89
C GLY A 474 11.68 -4.94 -21.04
N LEU A 475 11.81 -4.36 -22.23
CA LEU A 475 12.40 -5.03 -23.40
C LEU A 475 13.84 -5.52 -23.15
N PRO A 476 14.83 -4.66 -22.82
CA PRO A 476 16.19 -5.13 -22.56
C PRO A 476 16.30 -6.04 -21.32
N ALA A 477 15.50 -5.80 -20.27
CA ALA A 477 15.53 -6.63 -19.07
C ALA A 477 15.14 -8.09 -19.36
N VAL A 478 14.02 -8.29 -20.06
CA VAL A 478 13.52 -9.63 -20.37
C VAL A 478 14.35 -10.29 -21.49
N ASN A 479 14.76 -9.56 -22.52
CA ASN A 479 15.61 -10.11 -23.59
C ASN A 479 16.95 -10.64 -23.05
N TRP A 480 17.61 -9.90 -22.16
CA TRP A 480 18.89 -10.37 -21.59
C TRP A 480 18.67 -11.60 -20.70
N SER A 481 17.57 -11.60 -19.94
CA SER A 481 17.20 -12.76 -19.10
C SER A 481 16.92 -14.01 -19.94
N ILE A 482 16.27 -13.88 -21.10
CA ILE A 482 16.03 -14.98 -22.05
C ILE A 482 17.35 -15.54 -22.61
N ARG A 483 18.33 -14.68 -22.91
CA ARG A 483 19.66 -15.08 -23.42
C ARG A 483 20.52 -15.75 -22.35
N HIS A 484 20.34 -15.37 -21.08
CA HIS A 484 21.16 -15.82 -19.96
C HIS A 484 20.32 -16.30 -18.76
N PRO A 485 19.42 -17.28 -18.96
CA PRO A 485 18.47 -17.69 -17.92
C PRO A 485 19.16 -18.36 -16.72
N ASP A 486 20.40 -18.84 -16.90
CA ASP A 486 21.26 -19.39 -15.85
C ASP A 486 21.99 -18.31 -15.02
N ARG A 487 21.99 -17.06 -15.49
CA ARG A 487 22.67 -15.91 -14.85
C ARG A 487 21.72 -14.90 -14.23
N VAL A 488 20.45 -15.23 -14.06
CA VAL A 488 19.46 -14.33 -13.46
C VAL A 488 18.86 -14.97 -12.23
N THR A 489 18.76 -14.19 -11.14
CA THR A 489 18.06 -14.62 -9.92
C THR A 489 16.56 -14.47 -10.10
N ALA A 490 16.13 -13.31 -10.60
CA ALA A 490 14.72 -12.96 -10.81
C ALA A 490 14.60 -11.77 -11.78
N VAL A 491 13.40 -11.53 -12.27
CA VAL A 491 13.06 -10.37 -13.09
C VAL A 491 11.96 -9.56 -12.41
N TYR A 492 12.24 -8.30 -12.09
CA TYR A 492 11.25 -7.33 -11.61
C TYR A 492 10.97 -6.30 -12.70
N ILE A 493 9.72 -6.19 -13.13
CA ILE A 493 9.33 -5.30 -14.23
C ILE A 493 8.10 -4.47 -13.87
N ASP A 494 8.03 -3.24 -14.35
CA ASP A 494 6.96 -2.30 -13.99
C ASP A 494 6.41 -1.56 -15.21
N SER A 495 5.09 -1.64 -15.42
CA SER A 495 4.38 -1.30 -16.66
C SER A 495 5.24 -1.59 -17.90
N PRO A 496 5.76 -2.83 -18.05
CA PRO A 496 6.85 -3.09 -18.96
C PRO A 496 6.37 -3.21 -20.41
N VAL A 497 7.11 -2.59 -21.31
CA VAL A 497 6.98 -2.88 -22.73
C VAL A 497 7.55 -4.26 -23.00
N GLN A 498 6.77 -5.12 -23.63
CA GLN A 498 7.13 -6.48 -24.03
C GLN A 498 6.99 -6.69 -25.54
N ASP A 499 6.31 -5.78 -26.23
CA ASP A 499 6.16 -5.79 -27.69
C ASP A 499 6.34 -4.38 -28.28
N ILE A 500 7.22 -4.24 -29.28
CA ILE A 500 7.46 -2.96 -29.94
C ILE A 500 6.24 -2.47 -30.74
N HIS A 501 5.34 -3.37 -31.14
CA HIS A 501 4.09 -3.03 -31.81
C HIS A 501 3.08 -2.37 -30.87
N SER A 502 3.11 -2.73 -29.57
CA SER A 502 2.33 -2.06 -28.52
C SER A 502 2.96 -0.71 -28.17
N TRP A 503 4.27 -0.69 -27.89
CA TRP A 503 5.01 0.55 -27.68
C TRP A 503 6.47 0.40 -28.15
N PRO A 504 7.03 1.34 -28.94
CA PRO A 504 6.51 2.66 -29.26
C PRO A 504 5.35 2.68 -30.26
N SER A 505 5.08 1.56 -30.94
CA SER A 505 4.11 1.39 -32.02
C SER A 505 4.38 2.27 -33.26
N PRO A 506 3.85 1.91 -34.44
CA PRO A 506 3.89 2.75 -35.64
C PRO A 506 3.27 4.16 -35.44
N ASN A 507 2.41 4.35 -34.44
CA ASN A 507 1.79 5.64 -34.15
C ASN A 507 2.79 6.68 -33.61
N SER A 508 3.89 6.23 -32.99
CA SER A 508 4.97 7.11 -32.50
C SER A 508 6.11 7.19 -33.52
N LYS A 509 5.87 7.77 -34.70
CA LYS A 509 6.78 7.76 -35.87
C LYS A 509 8.28 7.83 -35.55
N ASP A 510 8.73 8.85 -34.80
CA ASP A 510 10.16 9.00 -34.46
C ASP A 510 10.72 7.83 -33.63
N LEU A 511 9.96 7.37 -32.62
CA LEU A 511 10.39 6.26 -31.78
C LEU A 511 10.28 4.92 -32.50
N TRP A 512 9.29 4.77 -33.39
CA TRP A 512 9.15 3.59 -34.25
C TRP A 512 10.34 3.44 -35.19
N GLU A 513 10.74 4.52 -35.87
CA GLU A 513 11.92 4.49 -36.75
C GLU A 513 13.21 4.20 -35.97
N LYS A 514 13.34 4.71 -34.75
CA LYS A 514 14.47 4.37 -33.87
C LYS A 514 14.47 2.90 -33.47
N ALA A 515 13.30 2.34 -33.14
CA ALA A 515 13.17 0.92 -32.82
C ALA A 515 13.49 0.04 -34.04
N LYS A 516 12.94 0.35 -35.22
CA LYS A 516 13.27 -0.35 -36.47
C LYS A 516 14.76 -0.30 -36.76
N THR A 517 15.37 0.89 -36.70
CA THR A 517 16.81 1.07 -36.89
C THR A 517 17.61 0.22 -35.90
N ALA A 518 17.28 0.24 -34.60
CA ALA A 518 18.00 -0.53 -33.59
C ALA A 518 17.93 -2.05 -33.84
N TYR A 519 16.79 -2.54 -34.31
CA TYR A 519 16.60 -3.96 -34.64
C TYR A 519 16.98 -4.33 -36.08
N GLY A 520 17.41 -3.38 -36.92
CA GLY A 520 17.70 -3.61 -38.33
C GLY A 520 16.47 -3.98 -39.17
N LEU A 521 15.28 -3.53 -38.76
CA LEU A 521 14.01 -3.81 -39.43
C LEU A 521 13.72 -2.80 -40.55
N THR A 522 13.05 -3.28 -41.59
CA THR A 522 12.41 -2.46 -42.63
C THR A 522 10.91 -2.40 -42.39
N GLU A 523 10.19 -1.59 -43.17
CA GLU A 523 8.73 -1.56 -43.06
C GLU A 523 8.12 -2.93 -43.36
N GLU A 524 8.64 -3.62 -44.38
CA GLU A 524 8.18 -4.95 -44.83
C GLU A 524 8.45 -6.07 -43.82
N THR A 525 9.50 -5.93 -43.00
CA THR A 525 9.92 -6.97 -42.05
C THR A 525 9.51 -6.67 -40.62
N SER A 526 9.11 -5.44 -40.31
CA SER A 526 8.78 -5.02 -38.95
C SER A 526 7.62 -5.81 -38.33
N GLY A 527 6.59 -6.15 -39.12
CA GLY A 527 5.43 -6.92 -38.64
C GLY A 527 5.73 -8.35 -38.23
N ASP A 528 6.86 -8.91 -38.68
CA ASP A 528 7.32 -10.26 -38.32
C ASP A 528 8.28 -10.26 -37.13
N TRP A 529 8.52 -9.11 -36.51
CA TRP A 529 9.45 -9.00 -35.39
C TRP A 529 9.05 -9.92 -34.23
N LYS A 530 10.06 -10.55 -33.63
CA LYS A 530 9.92 -11.46 -32.49
C LYS A 530 10.63 -10.90 -31.27
N GLY A 531 9.87 -10.76 -30.20
CA GLY A 531 10.30 -10.10 -28.98
C GLY A 531 10.40 -11.01 -27.77
N PRO A 532 10.46 -10.43 -26.56
CA PRO A 532 10.33 -11.18 -25.31
C PRO A 532 9.17 -12.18 -25.31
N LEU A 533 7.97 -11.75 -25.73
CA LEU A 533 6.74 -12.56 -25.67
C LEU A 533 6.76 -13.80 -26.56
N ASP A 534 7.62 -13.85 -27.59
CA ASP A 534 7.77 -14.99 -28.49
C ASP A 534 8.87 -15.96 -28.01
N ASN A 535 9.74 -15.52 -27.09
CA ASN A 535 10.99 -16.21 -26.76
C ASN A 535 11.11 -16.57 -25.28
N LEU A 536 9.99 -16.73 -24.56
CA LEU A 536 9.97 -16.97 -23.10
C LEU A 536 10.44 -18.36 -22.66
N ALA A 537 10.50 -19.35 -23.57
CA ALA A 537 10.75 -20.75 -23.23
C ALA A 537 12.05 -21.01 -22.45
N PRO A 538 13.22 -20.41 -22.78
CA PRO A 538 14.45 -20.60 -22.01
C PRO A 538 14.31 -20.14 -20.56
N LEU A 539 13.64 -19.01 -20.34
CA LEU A 539 13.43 -18.42 -19.01
C LEU A 539 12.52 -19.32 -18.16
N ALA A 540 11.43 -19.81 -18.76
CA ALA A 540 10.48 -20.71 -18.10
C ALA A 540 11.10 -22.08 -17.77
N ALA A 541 11.94 -22.61 -18.66
CA ALA A 541 12.67 -23.86 -18.45
C ALA A 541 13.63 -23.75 -17.26
N ALA A 542 14.30 -22.60 -17.09
CA ALA A 542 15.15 -22.32 -15.95
C ALA A 542 14.39 -21.92 -14.68
N LYS A 543 13.05 -21.82 -14.72
CA LYS A 543 12.18 -21.43 -13.60
C LYS A 543 12.54 -20.06 -13.00
N VAL A 544 13.00 -19.11 -13.83
CA VAL A 544 13.32 -17.76 -13.34
C VAL A 544 12.02 -17.05 -12.92
N PRO A 545 11.90 -16.59 -11.68
CA PRO A 545 10.70 -15.91 -11.20
C PRO A 545 10.58 -14.49 -11.78
N ILE A 546 9.37 -14.12 -12.16
CA ILE A 546 9.02 -12.77 -12.64
C ILE A 546 8.04 -12.11 -11.65
N LEU A 547 8.29 -10.86 -11.27
CA LEU A 547 7.31 -9.99 -10.64
C LEU A 547 7.02 -8.84 -11.59
N SER A 548 5.75 -8.68 -11.98
CA SER A 548 5.30 -7.52 -12.76
C SER A 548 4.37 -6.64 -11.95
N VAL A 549 4.61 -5.33 -11.96
CA VAL A 549 3.71 -4.31 -11.42
C VAL A 549 3.14 -3.49 -12.58
N CYS A 550 1.85 -3.17 -12.56
CA CYS A 550 1.21 -2.43 -13.65
C CYS A 550 0.17 -1.43 -13.12
N GLY A 551 -0.07 -0.36 -13.88
CA GLY A 551 -1.29 0.43 -13.76
C GLY A 551 -2.46 -0.28 -14.46
N GLY A 552 -3.60 -0.43 -13.77
CA GLY A 552 -4.82 -1.01 -14.36
C GLY A 552 -5.50 -0.10 -15.38
N ALA A 553 -5.21 1.20 -15.33
CA ALA A 553 -5.69 2.22 -16.26
C ALA A 553 -4.56 2.77 -17.17
N ASP A 554 -3.44 2.05 -17.29
CA ASP A 554 -2.29 2.44 -18.10
C ASP A 554 -2.66 2.51 -19.60
N ALA A 555 -2.67 3.71 -20.14
CA ALA A 555 -2.94 3.95 -21.57
C ALA A 555 -1.65 4.09 -22.42
N VAL A 556 -0.48 4.09 -21.79
CA VAL A 556 0.82 4.27 -22.47
C VAL A 556 1.45 2.93 -22.81
N VAL A 557 1.43 1.99 -21.86
CA VAL A 557 1.87 0.61 -22.02
C VAL A 557 0.76 -0.29 -21.47
N PRO A 558 -0.31 -0.53 -22.27
CA PRO A 558 -1.50 -1.19 -21.76
C PRO A 558 -1.21 -2.58 -21.19
N PHE A 559 -1.75 -2.85 -20.00
CA PHE A 559 -1.62 -4.14 -19.31
C PHE A 559 -2.00 -5.31 -20.22
N VAL A 560 -3.12 -5.19 -20.94
CA VAL A 560 -3.68 -6.23 -21.81
C VAL A 560 -2.83 -6.52 -23.05
N GLU A 561 -2.00 -5.57 -23.48
CA GLU A 561 -1.11 -5.73 -24.64
C GLU A 561 0.28 -6.23 -24.27
N ASN A 562 0.66 -6.18 -22.98
CA ASN A 562 2.00 -6.51 -22.52
C ASN A 562 1.97 -7.57 -21.41
N THR A 563 1.86 -7.15 -20.14
CA THR A 563 1.97 -8.03 -18.98
C THR A 563 0.92 -9.15 -18.97
N ALA A 564 -0.30 -8.91 -19.42
CA ALA A 564 -1.32 -9.96 -19.49
C ALA A 564 -0.90 -11.11 -20.41
N ILE A 565 -0.34 -10.78 -21.58
CA ILE A 565 0.16 -11.75 -22.56
C ILE A 565 1.42 -12.44 -22.03
N LEU A 566 2.33 -11.69 -21.42
CA LEU A 566 3.52 -12.24 -20.76
C LEU A 566 3.12 -13.28 -19.72
N GLU A 567 2.19 -12.93 -18.83
CA GLU A 567 1.72 -13.80 -17.77
C GLU A 567 1.08 -15.07 -18.31
N GLU A 568 0.13 -14.96 -19.25
CA GLU A 568 -0.54 -16.09 -19.86
C GLU A 568 0.48 -17.06 -20.48
N ARG A 569 1.36 -16.55 -21.35
CA ARG A 569 2.35 -17.38 -22.06
C ARG A 569 3.39 -17.96 -21.13
N TYR A 570 3.86 -17.19 -20.15
CA TYR A 570 4.89 -17.66 -19.22
C TYR A 570 4.35 -18.77 -18.31
N ARG A 571 3.13 -18.62 -17.78
CA ARG A 571 2.47 -19.68 -17.01
C ARG A 571 2.22 -20.94 -17.85
N ALA A 572 1.81 -20.80 -19.11
CA ALA A 572 1.60 -21.94 -20.01
C ALA A 572 2.89 -22.75 -20.24
N LEU A 573 4.05 -22.10 -20.19
CA LEU A 573 5.38 -22.75 -20.25
C LEU A 573 5.86 -23.28 -18.88
N GLY A 574 5.04 -23.13 -17.83
CA GLY A 574 5.36 -23.52 -16.46
C GLY A 574 6.29 -22.55 -15.72
N GLY A 575 6.45 -21.32 -16.22
CA GLY A 575 7.25 -20.27 -15.60
C GLY A 575 6.55 -19.63 -14.38
N PRO A 576 7.27 -19.35 -13.28
CA PRO A 576 6.70 -18.69 -12.11
C PRO A 576 6.60 -17.17 -12.31
N ILE A 577 5.39 -16.62 -12.22
CA ILE A 577 5.16 -15.17 -12.30
C ILE A 577 4.13 -14.71 -11.27
N ASP A 578 4.38 -13.55 -10.69
CA ASP A 578 3.47 -12.79 -9.83
C ASP A 578 3.16 -11.45 -10.49
N VAL A 579 1.89 -11.00 -10.41
CA VAL A 579 1.45 -9.76 -11.05
C VAL A 579 0.61 -8.91 -10.10
N ILE A 580 0.98 -7.64 -9.97
CA ILE A 580 0.24 -6.60 -9.25
C ILE A 580 -0.33 -5.63 -10.26
N VAL A 581 -1.65 -5.41 -10.26
CA VAL A 581 -2.31 -4.43 -11.13
C VAL A 581 -3.07 -3.41 -10.28
N LYS A 582 -2.54 -2.20 -10.21
CA LYS A 582 -3.09 -1.10 -9.41
C LYS A 582 -4.36 -0.57 -10.09
N ALA A 583 -5.54 -0.93 -9.57
CA ALA A 583 -6.82 -0.85 -10.28
C ALA A 583 -7.20 0.51 -10.88
N THR A 584 -6.74 1.62 -10.30
CA THR A 584 -7.08 3.00 -10.70
C THR A 584 -5.85 3.81 -11.10
N CYS A 585 -4.70 3.15 -11.27
CA CYS A 585 -3.43 3.80 -11.59
C CYS A 585 -3.20 3.80 -13.10
N ASP A 586 -2.77 4.95 -13.63
CA ASP A 586 -2.26 5.10 -14.99
C ASP A 586 -0.80 4.56 -15.07
N HIS A 587 -0.07 4.85 -16.15
CA HIS A 587 1.33 4.47 -16.36
C HIS A 587 2.26 4.90 -15.22
N HIS A 588 1.95 6.02 -14.57
CA HIS A 588 2.71 6.53 -13.44
C HIS A 588 1.82 6.65 -12.19
N PRO A 589 2.42 6.49 -11.00
CA PRO A 589 3.84 6.20 -10.75
C PRO A 589 4.23 4.74 -11.04
N HIS A 590 5.50 4.51 -11.40
CA HIS A 590 6.10 3.17 -11.31
C HIS A 590 6.40 2.82 -9.85
N SER A 591 6.61 1.53 -9.59
CA SER A 591 6.65 0.89 -8.28
C SER A 591 5.30 0.93 -7.56
N ILE A 592 5.25 0.28 -6.41
CA ILE A 592 4.30 0.57 -5.35
C ILE A 592 4.92 1.53 -4.32
N HIS A 593 4.08 2.30 -3.62
CA HIS A 593 4.47 3.33 -2.67
C HIS A 593 5.28 2.77 -1.50
N ASP A 594 4.77 1.72 -0.85
CA ASP A 594 5.55 0.91 0.09
C ASP A 594 6.20 -0.25 -0.68
N PRO A 595 7.52 -0.22 -0.93
CA PRO A 595 8.18 -1.22 -1.74
C PRO A 595 8.50 -2.51 -0.96
N SER A 596 8.15 -2.61 0.34
CA SER A 596 8.52 -3.74 1.20
C SER A 596 8.19 -5.09 0.57
N TYR A 597 7.00 -5.21 -0.05
CA TYR A 597 6.60 -6.44 -0.76
C TYR A 597 7.54 -6.79 -1.93
N ILE A 598 7.91 -5.82 -2.77
CA ILE A 598 8.83 -6.04 -3.89
C ILE A 598 10.20 -6.49 -3.34
N VAL A 599 10.70 -5.79 -2.33
CA VAL A 599 12.01 -6.04 -1.72
C VAL A 599 12.06 -7.44 -1.09
N GLU A 600 11.05 -7.79 -0.30
CA GLU A 600 10.95 -9.11 0.34
C GLU A 600 10.79 -10.23 -0.69
N TRP A 601 10.02 -9.99 -1.75
CA TRP A 601 9.91 -10.94 -2.87
C TRP A 601 11.28 -11.17 -3.51
N ILE A 602 12.04 -10.10 -3.82
CA ILE A 602 13.40 -10.19 -4.38
C ILE A 602 14.34 -10.98 -3.47
N GLU A 603 14.39 -10.63 -2.18
CA GLU A 603 15.24 -11.31 -1.21
C GLU A 603 14.87 -12.78 -1.05
N SER A 604 13.59 -13.14 -1.18
CA SER A 604 13.14 -14.53 -1.16
C SER A 604 13.63 -15.33 -2.37
N GLN A 605 13.81 -14.69 -3.54
CA GLN A 605 14.34 -15.37 -4.73
C GLN A 605 15.85 -15.59 -4.63
N ALA A 606 16.60 -14.64 -4.05
CA ALA A 606 18.05 -14.76 -3.88
C ALA A 606 18.49 -15.82 -2.85
N LYS A 607 17.55 -16.33 -2.05
CA LYS A 607 17.77 -17.44 -1.09
C LYS A 607 17.55 -18.83 -1.69
N ARG A 608 16.97 -18.92 -2.90
CA ARG A 608 16.72 -20.18 -3.63
C ARG A 608 17.98 -20.60 -4.38
#